data_AF-A0A8I6YX21-F1
#
_entry.id   AF-A0A8I6YX21-F1
#
_cell.length_a   1.000
_cell.length_b   1.000
_cell.length_c   1.000
_cell.angle_alpha   90.00
_cell.angle_beta   90.00
_cell.angle_gamma   90.00
#
_symmetry.space_group_name_H-M   'P 1'
#
loop_
_entity.id
_entity.type
_entity.pdbx_description
1 polymer ?
#
loop_
_entity_poly.entity_id
_entity_poly.type
_entity_poly.pdbx_seq_one_letter_code
_entity_poly.pdbx_strand_id
1 'polypeptide(L)'
;MSLPGALTASSFAVLLLLVLSTWPTCHATHNITAILAARRDMSEFSRLLTMTGLADEINERNTITVLAVDDADMAPLKARHLSREALRHVLSLHVLVDYYDHDKLHRLPGGSADVSTLFQASGDAPGSAGMVEISERRGGSVAFVPQDAGDDARATSVLFVKPIHEEPYNIAVLQVGAVMSSPAAEAPSSPETSAPISRHKNATDVAPKTKKGTGSADADADADAPSADDGDDEREDRAKKNGAIGAAPGRLSLALAFLLAIKIVALV
;
A
#
# COMPACT_ATOMS: atom_id res chain seq x y z
N MET A 1 1.66 -63.56 -16.19
CA MET A 1 0.74 -63.06 -15.15
C MET A 1 1.32 -61.75 -14.64
N SER A 2 0.66 -60.63 -14.96
CA SER A 2 1.17 -59.26 -14.80
C SER A 2 1.10 -58.77 -13.35
N LEU A 3 2.14 -58.02 -12.95
CA LEU A 3 2.26 -57.34 -11.65
C LEU A 3 1.29 -56.15 -11.53
N PRO A 4 0.62 -55.92 -10.39
CA PRO A 4 -0.12 -54.70 -10.11
C PRO A 4 0.78 -53.72 -9.34
N GLY A 5 1.38 -52.76 -10.05
CA GLY A 5 2.16 -51.67 -9.45
C GLY A 5 1.70 -50.33 -10.00
N ALA A 6 0.61 -49.76 -9.49
CA ALA A 6 0.15 -48.44 -9.95
C ALA A 6 -0.79 -47.66 -9.00
N LEU A 7 -0.91 -48.02 -7.72
CA LEU A 7 -1.94 -47.40 -6.84
C LEU A 7 -1.40 -46.45 -5.75
N THR A 8 -0.10 -46.37 -5.50
CA THR A 8 0.41 -45.61 -4.34
C THR A 8 0.71 -44.14 -4.61
N ALA A 9 1.10 -43.77 -5.84
CA ALA A 9 1.40 -42.38 -6.19
C ALA A 9 0.14 -41.52 -6.35
N SER A 10 -0.94 -42.10 -6.87
CA SER A 10 -2.21 -41.41 -7.11
C SER A 10 -2.90 -41.00 -5.79
N SER A 11 -2.89 -41.88 -4.78
CA SER A 11 -3.47 -41.57 -3.46
C SER A 11 -2.73 -40.46 -2.72
N PHE A 12 -1.40 -40.35 -2.89
CA PHE A 12 -0.60 -39.27 -2.31
C PHE A 12 -0.85 -37.93 -2.99
N ALA A 13 -1.02 -37.93 -4.32
CA ALA A 13 -1.38 -36.73 -5.07
C ALA A 13 -2.80 -36.22 -4.72
N VAL A 14 -3.76 -37.13 -4.52
CA VAL A 14 -5.13 -36.78 -4.09
C VAL A 14 -5.12 -36.21 -2.67
N LEU A 15 -4.35 -36.80 -1.75
CA LEU A 15 -4.21 -36.28 -0.38
C LEU A 15 -3.54 -34.89 -0.37
N LEU A 16 -2.51 -34.68 -1.20
CA LEU A 16 -1.85 -33.38 -1.34
C LEU A 16 -2.78 -32.32 -1.94
N LEU A 17 -3.56 -32.67 -2.97
CA LEU A 17 -4.59 -31.79 -3.54
C LEU A 17 -5.70 -31.45 -2.54
N LEU A 18 -6.12 -32.41 -1.70
CA LEU A 18 -7.11 -32.19 -0.65
C LEU A 18 -6.58 -31.28 0.47
N VAL A 19 -5.29 -31.38 0.81
CA VAL A 19 -4.63 -30.49 1.78
C VAL A 19 -4.44 -29.09 1.21
N LEU A 20 -4.11 -28.96 -0.08
CA LEU A 20 -4.00 -27.67 -0.77
C LEU A 20 -5.36 -26.99 -0.99
N SER A 21 -6.47 -27.72 -1.12
CA SER A 21 -7.82 -27.14 -1.25
C SER A 21 -8.38 -26.60 0.07
N THR A 22 -7.74 -26.90 1.20
CA THR A 22 -8.09 -26.31 2.50
C THR A 22 -7.23 -25.09 2.78
N TRP A 23 -7.16 -24.14 1.85
CA TRP A 23 -6.75 -22.79 2.23
C TRP A 23 -7.96 -22.19 2.96
N PRO A 24 -7.85 -21.86 4.25
CA PRO A 24 -8.87 -21.02 4.85
C PRO A 24 -8.85 -19.73 4.05
N THR A 25 -9.86 -19.52 3.22
CA THR A 25 -10.14 -18.21 2.67
C THR A 25 -10.38 -17.34 3.90
N CYS A 26 -9.41 -16.50 4.25
CA CYS A 26 -9.65 -15.45 5.25
C CYS A 26 -10.67 -14.50 4.61
N HIS A 27 -11.95 -14.84 4.79
CA HIS A 27 -13.02 -13.89 4.58
C HIS A 27 -12.90 -12.87 5.70
N ALA A 28 -13.03 -11.59 5.37
CA ALA A 28 -13.08 -10.58 6.40
C ALA A 28 -14.22 -10.92 7.37
N THR A 29 -13.90 -10.91 8.65
CA THR A 29 -14.84 -11.24 9.71
C THR A 29 -15.79 -10.09 10.02
N HIS A 30 -15.62 -8.94 9.36
CA HIS A 30 -16.43 -7.75 9.56
C HIS A 30 -17.25 -7.36 8.33
N ASN A 31 -18.34 -6.67 8.59
CA ASN A 31 -19.12 -5.97 7.58
C ASN A 31 -19.31 -4.51 8.01
N ILE A 32 -18.64 -3.58 7.31
CA ILE A 32 -18.67 -2.16 7.64
C ILE A 32 -20.09 -1.58 7.59
N THR A 33 -20.92 -2.01 6.65
CA THR A 33 -22.31 -1.52 6.54
C THR A 33 -23.16 -2.00 7.71
N ALA A 34 -22.92 -3.21 8.22
CA ALA A 34 -23.61 -3.72 9.40
C ALA A 34 -23.20 -2.96 10.67
N ILE A 35 -21.89 -2.66 10.81
CA ILE A 35 -21.35 -1.88 11.93
C ILE A 35 -21.95 -0.47 11.92
N LEU A 36 -21.98 0.20 10.75
CA LEU A 36 -22.52 1.56 10.63
C LEU A 36 -24.06 1.61 10.73
N ALA A 37 -24.77 0.58 10.25
CA ALA A 37 -26.23 0.52 10.32
C ALA A 37 -26.79 0.47 11.76
N ALA A 38 -25.97 0.09 12.74
CA ALA A 38 -26.34 0.18 14.15
C ALA A 38 -26.59 1.62 14.62
N ARG A 39 -26.16 2.62 13.83
CA ARG A 39 -26.29 4.03 14.20
C ARG A 39 -26.96 4.87 13.11
N ARG A 40 -27.83 5.78 13.55
CA ARG A 40 -28.60 6.66 12.65
C ARG A 40 -27.84 7.92 12.25
N ASP A 41 -26.82 8.30 13.00
CA ASP A 41 -25.98 9.48 12.82
C ASP A 41 -24.92 9.32 11.71
N MET A 42 -24.75 8.11 11.18
CA MET A 42 -23.79 7.80 10.10
C MET A 42 -24.44 7.11 8.90
N SER A 43 -25.75 7.31 8.75
CA SER A 43 -26.54 6.67 7.72
C SER A 43 -26.12 7.11 6.32
N GLU A 44 -25.72 8.38 6.18
CA GLU A 44 -25.29 8.93 4.91
C GLU A 44 -23.91 8.43 4.52
N PHE A 45 -22.97 8.37 5.46
CA PHE A 45 -21.65 7.80 5.22
C PHE A 45 -21.75 6.34 4.76
N SER A 46 -22.53 5.51 5.47
CA SER A 46 -22.79 4.12 5.08
C SER A 46 -23.41 3.99 3.68
N ARG A 47 -24.37 4.88 3.36
CA ARG A 47 -25.02 4.91 2.04
C ARG A 47 -24.02 5.23 0.93
N LEU A 48 -23.12 6.18 1.15
CA LEU A 48 -22.12 6.56 0.16
C LEU A 48 -21.05 5.48 -0.05
N LEU A 49 -20.60 4.80 1.02
CA LEU A 49 -19.70 3.65 0.90
C LEU A 49 -20.31 2.53 0.05
N THR A 50 -21.60 2.25 0.26
CA THR A 50 -22.33 1.23 -0.51
C THR A 50 -22.50 1.67 -1.97
N MET A 51 -22.89 2.93 -2.20
CA MET A 51 -23.12 3.47 -3.55
C MET A 51 -21.83 3.53 -4.39
N THR A 52 -20.68 3.74 -3.76
CA THR A 52 -19.38 3.79 -4.44
C THR A 52 -18.72 2.42 -4.59
N GLY A 53 -19.23 1.39 -3.92
CA GLY A 53 -18.63 0.04 -3.89
C GLY A 53 -17.47 -0.09 -2.91
N LEU A 54 -17.13 0.97 -2.16
CA LEU A 54 -16.06 0.92 -1.15
C LEU A 54 -16.40 0.03 0.03
N ALA A 55 -17.70 -0.16 0.32
CA ALA A 55 -18.12 -1.09 1.36
C ALA A 55 -17.56 -2.51 1.13
N ASP A 56 -17.59 -2.98 -0.13
CA ASP A 56 -17.09 -4.31 -0.48
C ASP A 56 -15.56 -4.35 -0.37
N GLU A 57 -14.86 -3.33 -0.86
CA GLU A 57 -13.40 -3.24 -0.77
C GLU A 57 -12.89 -3.20 0.69
N ILE A 58 -13.61 -2.54 1.59
CA ILE A 58 -13.32 -2.53 3.03
C ILE A 58 -13.54 -3.92 3.64
N ASN A 59 -14.59 -4.61 3.21
CA ASN A 59 -14.95 -5.95 3.67
C ASN A 59 -14.08 -7.05 3.03
N GLU A 60 -13.15 -6.73 2.13
CA GLU A 60 -12.20 -7.71 1.58
C GLU A 60 -10.85 -7.67 2.30
N ARG A 61 -10.64 -6.69 3.19
CA ARG A 61 -9.37 -6.47 3.90
C ARG A 61 -9.49 -6.94 5.33
N ASN A 62 -8.43 -7.55 5.85
CA ASN A 62 -8.37 -8.10 7.21
C ASN A 62 -7.78 -7.13 8.25
N THR A 63 -7.21 -6.00 7.82
CA THR A 63 -6.60 -5.02 8.72
C THR A 63 -6.90 -3.66 8.11
N ILE A 64 -7.77 -2.89 8.76
CA ILE A 64 -8.22 -1.62 8.20
C ILE A 64 -8.73 -0.68 9.29
N THR A 65 -8.58 0.63 9.10
CA THR A 65 -9.18 1.66 9.96
C THR A 65 -10.10 2.53 9.12
N VAL A 66 -11.38 2.60 9.49
CA VAL A 66 -12.38 3.43 8.81
C VAL A 66 -12.65 4.67 9.65
N LEU A 67 -12.35 5.83 9.07
CA LEU A 67 -12.64 7.14 9.65
C LEU A 67 -14.05 7.55 9.26
N ALA A 68 -15.00 7.25 10.13
CA ALA A 68 -16.42 7.49 9.89
C ALA A 68 -16.80 8.93 10.24
N VAL A 69 -17.57 9.55 9.35
CA VAL A 69 -18.01 10.94 9.47
C VAL A 69 -19.50 10.97 9.83
N ASP A 70 -19.89 11.89 10.71
CA ASP A 70 -21.30 12.13 11.06
C ASP A 70 -22.05 12.77 9.88
N ASP A 71 -23.35 12.49 9.79
CA ASP A 71 -24.23 13.05 8.77
C ASP A 71 -24.23 14.59 8.79
N ALA A 72 -24.01 15.23 9.95
CA ALA A 72 -23.86 16.68 10.08
C ALA A 72 -22.60 17.22 9.38
N ASP A 73 -21.47 16.53 9.56
CA ASP A 73 -20.16 16.92 9.02
C ASP A 73 -20.01 16.55 7.54
N MET A 74 -20.91 15.71 7.01
CA MET A 74 -20.98 15.34 5.59
C MET A 74 -21.70 16.38 4.70
N ALA A 75 -22.38 17.36 5.29
CA ALA A 75 -23.12 18.39 4.54
C ALA A 75 -22.24 19.21 3.55
N PRO A 76 -21.01 19.65 3.91
CA PRO A 76 -20.14 20.38 3.00
C PRO A 76 -19.73 19.57 1.77
N LEU A 77 -19.49 18.26 1.93
CA LEU A 77 -19.13 17.37 0.82
C LEU A 77 -20.28 17.23 -0.17
N LYS A 78 -21.52 17.12 0.31
CA LYS A 78 -22.71 17.03 -0.54
C LYS A 78 -22.96 18.31 -1.32
N ALA A 79 -22.71 19.46 -0.71
CA ALA A 79 -22.87 20.76 -1.36
C ALA A 79 -21.92 20.95 -2.57
N ARG A 80 -20.80 20.22 -2.61
CA ARG A 80 -19.84 20.25 -3.73
C ARG A 80 -20.28 19.47 -4.98
N HIS A 81 -21.34 18.65 -4.88
CA HIS A 81 -21.88 17.87 -6.01
C HIS A 81 -20.83 17.13 -6.84
N LEU A 82 -19.89 16.45 -6.16
CA LEU A 82 -18.83 15.68 -6.81
C LEU A 82 -19.37 14.54 -7.68
N SER A 83 -18.59 14.17 -8.70
CA SER A 83 -18.87 12.96 -9.49
C SER A 83 -18.78 11.71 -8.62
N ARG A 84 -19.42 10.60 -9.02
CA ARG A 84 -19.35 9.33 -8.27
C ARG A 84 -17.92 8.85 -8.05
N GLU A 85 -17.05 9.10 -9.02
CA GLU A 85 -15.64 8.73 -8.98
C GLU A 85 -14.85 9.59 -8.01
N ALA A 86 -14.95 10.92 -8.11
CA ALA A 86 -14.32 11.83 -7.14
C ALA A 86 -14.83 11.56 -5.71
N LEU A 87 -16.13 11.26 -5.57
CA LEU A 87 -16.69 10.87 -4.28
C LEU A 87 -16.08 9.57 -3.76
N ARG A 88 -15.86 8.57 -4.62
CA ARG A 88 -15.14 7.34 -4.25
C ARG A 88 -13.73 7.68 -3.77
N HIS A 89 -12.97 8.48 -4.50
CA HIS A 89 -11.60 8.86 -4.12
C HIS A 89 -11.54 9.60 -2.77
N VAL A 90 -12.45 10.55 -2.55
CA VAL A 90 -12.56 11.26 -1.26
C VAL A 90 -12.92 10.30 -0.12
N LEU A 91 -13.85 9.38 -0.33
CA LEU A 91 -14.19 8.37 0.68
C LEU A 91 -13.04 7.38 0.91
N SER A 92 -12.28 7.04 -0.12
CA SER A 92 -11.10 6.18 0.00
C SER A 92 -10.00 6.81 0.87
N LEU A 93 -9.89 8.14 0.94
CA LEU A 93 -9.00 8.83 1.87
C LEU A 93 -9.38 8.60 3.35
N HIS A 94 -10.66 8.36 3.63
CA HIS A 94 -11.13 8.09 4.99
C HIS A 94 -10.84 6.68 5.47
N VAL A 95 -10.25 5.84 4.62
CA VAL A 95 -10.00 4.45 4.95
C VAL A 95 -8.49 4.20 4.96
N LEU A 96 -7.94 4.00 6.14
CA LEU A 96 -6.53 3.69 6.33
C LEU A 96 -6.32 2.18 6.17
N VAL A 97 -5.26 1.80 5.45
CA VAL A 97 -4.94 0.39 5.16
C VAL A 97 -4.36 -0.33 6.38
N ASP A 98 -3.86 0.42 7.37
CA ASP A 98 -3.34 -0.12 8.61
C ASP A 98 -4.36 0.00 9.75
N TYR A 99 -4.14 -0.78 10.81
CA TYR A 99 -5.00 -0.79 12.00
C TYR A 99 -4.52 0.18 13.08
N TYR A 100 -5.39 1.13 13.42
CA TYR A 100 -5.24 2.10 14.50
C TYR A 100 -6.51 2.11 15.34
N ASP A 101 -6.39 1.66 16.58
CA ASP A 101 -7.41 1.83 17.61
C ASP A 101 -7.16 3.13 18.40
N HIS A 102 -8.11 3.49 19.25
CA HIS A 102 -7.99 4.60 20.17
C HIS A 102 -6.64 4.63 20.92
N ASP A 103 -6.20 3.48 21.44
CA ASP A 103 -4.98 3.41 22.26
C ASP A 103 -3.69 3.59 21.44
N LYS A 104 -3.65 3.06 20.22
CA LYS A 104 -2.54 3.18 19.27
C LYS A 104 -2.38 4.59 18.79
N LEU A 105 -3.48 5.31 18.57
CA LEU A 105 -3.43 6.72 18.18
C LEU A 105 -2.75 7.61 19.25
N HIS A 106 -2.86 7.25 20.54
CA HIS A 106 -2.18 7.94 21.64
C HIS A 106 -0.80 7.36 22.00
N ARG A 107 -0.38 6.28 21.33
CA ARG A 107 0.90 5.61 21.58
C ARG A 107 1.76 5.56 20.31
N LEU A 108 1.55 6.51 19.40
CA LEU A 108 2.33 6.60 18.17
C LEU A 108 3.81 6.87 18.50
N PRO A 109 4.74 6.11 17.89
CA PRO A 109 6.16 6.31 18.11
C PRO A 109 6.58 7.68 17.56
N GLY A 110 7.03 8.59 18.42
CA GLY A 110 7.40 9.95 18.03
C GLY A 110 6.22 10.94 17.94
N GLY A 111 5.00 10.51 18.29
CA GLY A 111 3.81 11.37 18.32
C GLY A 111 3.16 11.63 16.96
N SER A 112 3.74 11.11 15.87
CA SER A 112 3.10 11.10 14.55
C SER A 112 3.41 9.81 13.77
N ALA A 113 2.60 9.52 12.76
CA ALA A 113 2.78 8.38 11.86
C ALA A 113 2.17 8.69 10.48
N ASP A 114 2.92 8.38 9.42
CA ASP A 114 2.43 8.45 8.05
C ASP A 114 1.77 7.13 7.66
N VAL A 115 0.55 7.21 7.13
CA VAL A 115 -0.29 6.05 6.86
C VAL A 115 -0.84 6.09 5.45
N SER A 116 -0.88 4.92 4.81
CA SER A 116 -1.46 4.77 3.49
C SER A 116 -2.98 4.58 3.56
N THR A 117 -3.72 5.28 2.71
CA THR A 117 -5.18 5.10 2.58
C THR A 117 -5.54 4.18 1.42
N LEU A 118 -6.81 3.78 1.30
CA LEU A 118 -7.30 3.09 0.12
C LEU A 118 -7.13 3.92 -1.15
N PHE A 119 -7.13 5.25 -1.06
CA PHE A 119 -6.88 6.08 -2.24
C PHE A 119 -5.46 5.86 -2.75
N GLN A 120 -4.47 5.79 -1.85
CA GLN A 120 -3.10 5.44 -2.22
C GLN A 120 -3.02 3.99 -2.74
N ALA A 121 -3.65 3.04 -2.04
CA ALA A 121 -3.58 1.62 -2.39
C ALA A 121 -4.26 1.29 -3.72
N SER A 122 -5.23 2.10 -4.15
CA SER A 122 -5.90 1.95 -5.45
C SER A 122 -5.00 2.27 -6.64
N GLY A 123 -3.93 3.05 -6.42
CA GLY A 123 -3.07 3.55 -7.49
C GLY A 123 -3.62 4.78 -8.22
N ASP A 124 -4.83 5.25 -7.85
CA ASP A 124 -5.43 6.45 -8.43
C ASP A 124 -4.82 7.75 -7.86
N ALA A 125 -4.14 7.67 -6.71
CA ALA A 125 -3.53 8.82 -6.05
C ALA A 125 -2.17 9.20 -6.69
N PRO A 126 -2.01 10.44 -7.18
CA PRO A 126 -0.71 10.91 -7.68
C PRO A 126 0.27 11.11 -6.52
N GLY A 127 1.48 10.56 -6.65
CA GLY A 127 2.54 10.72 -5.65
C GLY A 127 2.13 10.22 -4.26
N SER A 128 2.09 11.14 -3.29
CA SER A 128 1.70 10.88 -1.90
C SER A 128 0.31 11.45 -1.55
N ALA A 129 -0.52 11.75 -2.55
CA ALA A 129 -1.81 12.39 -2.31
C ALA A 129 -2.85 11.51 -1.59
N GLY A 130 -2.61 10.20 -1.51
CA GLY A 130 -3.40 9.26 -0.72
C GLY A 130 -2.78 8.93 0.64
N MET A 131 -1.70 9.61 1.05
CA MET A 131 -1.10 9.42 2.37
C MET A 131 -1.72 10.38 3.38
N VAL A 132 -1.88 9.91 4.62
CA VAL A 132 -2.41 10.70 5.73
C VAL A 132 -1.42 10.62 6.89
N GLU A 133 -1.02 11.78 7.38
CA GLU A 133 -0.26 11.91 8.62
C GLU A 133 -1.25 11.91 9.80
N ILE A 134 -1.05 10.98 10.72
CA ILE A 134 -1.69 10.96 12.02
C ILE A 134 -0.76 11.66 13.00
N SER A 135 -1.24 12.65 13.73
CA SER A 135 -0.44 13.39 14.71
C SER A 135 -1.20 13.59 16.01
N GLU A 136 -0.52 13.34 17.13
CA GLU A 136 -1.01 13.71 18.44
C GLU A 136 -0.70 15.20 18.71
N ARG A 137 -1.75 15.98 18.92
CA ARG A 137 -1.65 17.40 19.23
C ARG A 137 -1.48 17.63 20.73
N ARG A 138 -0.94 18.81 21.05
CA ARG A 138 -0.87 19.30 22.44
C ARG A 138 -2.27 19.28 23.05
N GLY A 139 -2.43 18.54 24.15
CA GLY A 139 -3.72 18.31 24.80
C GLY A 139 -4.28 16.90 24.63
N GLY A 140 -3.56 15.99 23.97
CA GLY A 140 -3.97 14.59 23.83
C GLY A 140 -5.09 14.40 22.81
N SER A 141 -5.24 15.32 21.84
CA SER A 141 -6.17 15.18 20.73
C SER A 141 -5.43 14.67 19.50
N VAL A 142 -6.01 13.75 18.75
CA VAL A 142 -5.38 13.19 17.55
C VAL A 142 -5.97 13.85 16.31
N ALA A 143 -5.11 14.21 15.36
CA ALA A 143 -5.48 14.81 14.10
C ALA A 143 -4.99 13.97 12.92
N PHE A 144 -5.82 13.89 11.89
CA PHE A 144 -5.54 13.27 10.60
C PHE A 144 -5.35 14.40 9.57
N VAL A 145 -4.24 14.38 8.84
CA VAL A 145 -3.88 15.41 7.87
C VAL A 145 -3.50 14.75 6.56
N PRO A 146 -4.24 14.97 5.46
CA PRO A 146 -3.80 14.51 4.13
C PRO A 146 -2.47 15.16 3.75
N GLN A 147 -1.53 14.37 3.23
CA GLN A 147 -0.19 14.88 2.91
C GLN A 147 -0.17 15.88 1.74
N ASP A 148 -1.19 15.81 0.88
CA ASP A 148 -1.44 16.75 -0.24
C ASP A 148 -2.26 17.99 0.18
N ALA A 149 -2.39 18.25 1.49
CA ALA A 149 -3.07 19.44 2.00
C ALA A 149 -2.29 20.75 1.75
N GLY A 150 -1.02 20.68 1.34
CA GLY A 150 -0.16 21.84 1.11
C GLY A 150 -0.03 22.75 2.34
N ASP A 151 0.07 24.07 2.11
CA ASP A 151 0.15 25.08 3.18
C ASP A 151 -1.12 25.17 4.05
N ASP A 152 -2.22 24.59 3.59
CA ASP A 152 -3.53 24.59 4.25
C ASP A 152 -3.75 23.38 5.19
N ALA A 153 -2.67 22.69 5.59
CA ALA A 153 -2.71 21.53 6.49
C ALA A 153 -3.56 21.72 7.76
N ARG A 154 -3.68 22.95 8.29
CA ARG A 154 -4.56 23.26 9.43
C ARG A 154 -6.04 23.28 9.08
N ALA A 155 -6.41 23.72 7.88
CA ALA A 155 -7.79 23.77 7.42
C ALA A 155 -8.29 22.37 7.02
N THR A 156 -7.39 21.55 6.47
CA THR A 156 -7.68 20.17 6.05
C THR A 156 -7.50 19.14 7.17
N SER A 157 -7.00 19.57 8.34
CA SER A 157 -6.84 18.66 9.47
C SER A 157 -8.19 18.26 10.07
N VAL A 158 -8.38 16.96 10.21
CA VAL A 158 -9.59 16.36 10.76
C VAL A 158 -9.29 15.77 12.12
N LEU A 159 -10.12 16.09 13.12
CA LEU A 159 -9.90 15.65 14.50
C LEU A 159 -10.62 14.34 14.79
N PHE A 160 -9.93 13.47 15.53
CA PHE A 160 -10.54 12.31 16.17
C PHE A 160 -11.55 12.76 17.24
N VAL A 161 -12.72 12.12 17.24
CA VAL A 161 -13.81 12.44 18.19
C VAL A 161 -13.99 11.31 19.20
N LYS A 162 -14.25 10.09 18.74
CA LYS A 162 -14.49 8.92 19.59
C LYS A 162 -14.36 7.60 18.81
N PRO A 163 -14.02 6.48 19.47
CA PRO A 163 -14.10 5.17 18.85
C PRO A 163 -15.56 4.73 18.74
N ILE A 164 -15.89 4.04 17.64
CA ILE A 164 -17.25 3.57 17.34
C ILE A 164 -17.34 2.07 17.48
N HIS A 165 -16.39 1.39 16.87
CA HIS A 165 -16.30 -0.06 16.86
C HIS A 165 -14.85 -0.44 16.72
N GLU A 166 -14.36 -1.32 17.56
CA GLU A 166 -12.97 -1.75 17.55
C GLU A 166 -12.93 -3.26 17.71
N GLU A 167 -12.47 -3.94 16.67
CA GLU A 167 -12.12 -5.35 16.67
C GLU A 167 -10.59 -5.46 16.54
N PRO A 168 -9.88 -5.78 17.63
CA PRO A 168 -8.43 -5.87 17.64
C PRO A 168 -7.87 -6.66 16.46
N TYR A 169 -6.90 -6.06 15.78
CA TYR A 169 -6.18 -6.61 14.62
C TYR A 169 -7.02 -6.83 13.35
N ASN A 170 -8.31 -6.51 13.37
CA ASN A 170 -9.23 -6.71 12.25
C ASN A 170 -9.71 -5.38 11.65
N ILE A 171 -10.64 -4.72 12.35
CA ILE A 171 -11.23 -3.44 11.92
C ILE A 171 -11.35 -2.47 13.08
N ALA A 172 -10.97 -1.22 12.85
CA ALA A 172 -11.30 -0.11 13.72
C ALA A 172 -12.18 0.88 12.97
N VAL A 173 -13.28 1.31 13.58
CA VAL A 173 -14.15 2.36 13.07
C VAL A 173 -14.08 3.50 14.07
N LEU A 174 -13.56 4.63 13.63
CA LEU A 174 -13.28 5.79 14.45
C LEU A 174 -14.07 6.97 13.93
N GLN A 175 -14.76 7.69 14.82
CA GLN A 175 -15.46 8.90 14.42
C GLN A 175 -14.51 10.07 14.31
N VAL A 176 -14.65 10.80 13.22
CA VAL A 176 -13.96 12.05 12.97
C VAL A 176 -14.95 13.20 12.80
N GLY A 177 -14.51 14.43 13.09
CA GLY A 177 -15.38 15.61 13.13
C GLY A 177 -15.48 16.41 11.82
N ALA A 178 -14.91 15.90 10.72
CA ALA A 178 -14.96 16.56 9.42
C ALA A 178 -14.61 15.57 8.30
N VAL A 179 -14.99 15.91 7.07
CA VAL A 179 -14.59 15.17 5.87
C VAL A 179 -13.18 15.56 5.47
N MET A 180 -12.29 14.58 5.28
CA MET A 180 -10.99 14.76 4.65
C MET A 180 -11.16 14.83 3.13
N SER A 181 -10.71 15.93 2.53
CA SER A 181 -10.61 16.08 1.08
C SER A 181 -9.17 16.43 0.69
N SER A 182 -8.75 16.00 -0.50
CA SER A 182 -7.56 16.51 -1.16
C SER A 182 -7.91 16.99 -2.57
N PRO A 183 -7.16 17.97 -3.12
CA PRO A 183 -7.36 18.41 -4.51
C PRO A 183 -7.26 17.25 -5.50
N ALA A 184 -6.33 16.31 -5.27
CA ALA A 184 -6.18 15.13 -6.12
C ALA A 184 -7.38 14.17 -6.07
N ALA A 185 -8.03 14.02 -4.91
CA ALA A 185 -9.21 13.17 -4.77
C ALA A 185 -10.49 13.83 -5.32
N GLU A 186 -10.59 15.16 -5.31
CA GLU A 186 -11.71 15.88 -5.91
C GLU A 186 -11.58 16.05 -7.43
N ALA A 187 -10.36 15.94 -7.96
CA ALA A 187 -10.12 16.03 -9.39
C ALA A 187 -10.70 14.81 -10.13
N PRO A 188 -11.31 15.00 -11.31
CA PRO A 188 -11.63 13.88 -12.18
C PRO A 188 -10.34 13.15 -12.56
N SER A 189 -10.31 11.83 -12.38
CA SER A 189 -9.14 11.03 -12.70
C SER A 189 -8.71 11.29 -14.14
N SER A 190 -7.47 11.74 -14.31
CA SER A 190 -6.82 11.68 -15.60
C SER A 190 -6.07 10.36 -15.63
N PRO A 191 -6.29 9.47 -16.61
CA PRO A 191 -5.49 8.26 -16.73
C PRO A 191 -4.06 8.68 -17.06
N GLU A 192 -3.17 8.61 -16.08
CA GLU A 192 -1.73 8.76 -16.28
C GLU A 192 -1.28 7.66 -17.25
N THR A 193 -1.06 8.03 -18.51
CA THR A 193 -0.42 7.19 -19.51
C THR A 193 0.97 6.85 -19.00
N SER A 194 1.15 5.62 -18.51
CA SER A 194 2.46 5.04 -18.29
C SER A 194 3.19 4.95 -19.64
N ALA A 195 3.95 5.99 -20.01
CA ALA A 195 4.81 5.93 -21.17
C ALA A 195 5.93 4.91 -20.89
N PRO A 196 6.12 3.87 -21.72
CA PRO A 196 7.15 2.87 -21.48
C PRO A 196 8.53 3.47 -21.74
N ILE A 197 9.41 3.29 -20.77
CA ILE A 197 10.86 3.55 -20.85
C ILE A 197 11.42 2.81 -22.08
N SER A 198 11.80 3.54 -23.12
CA SER A 198 12.46 2.98 -24.31
C SER A 198 13.83 2.43 -23.95
N ARG A 199 13.94 1.10 -23.92
CA ARG A 199 15.21 0.36 -23.92
C ARG A 199 15.92 0.50 -25.26
N HIS A 200 17.17 0.95 -25.19
CA HIS A 200 18.32 0.64 -26.05
C HIS A 200 18.10 0.27 -27.52
N LYS A 201 18.66 1.10 -28.41
CA LYS A 201 19.41 0.60 -29.57
C LYS A 201 20.72 1.36 -29.70
N ASN A 202 21.82 0.62 -29.56
CA ASN A 202 23.16 1.08 -29.88
C ASN A 202 23.51 0.62 -31.31
N ALA A 203 24.48 1.35 -31.90
CA ALA A 203 25.30 1.04 -33.06
C ALA A 203 24.89 1.56 -34.46
N THR A 204 25.81 2.39 -35.01
CA THR A 204 26.32 2.47 -36.40
C THR A 204 25.36 3.06 -37.44
N ASP A 205 25.70 4.01 -38.33
CA ASP A 205 26.98 4.51 -38.83
C ASP A 205 26.71 5.75 -39.74
N VAL A 206 27.78 6.48 -40.12
CA VAL A 206 27.94 7.37 -41.30
C VAL A 206 27.33 8.81 -41.31
N ALA A 207 28.24 9.78 -41.21
CA ALA A 207 28.12 11.18 -41.68
C ALA A 207 28.28 11.28 -43.22
N PRO A 208 27.89 12.38 -43.93
CA PRO A 208 28.72 13.60 -43.94
C PRO A 208 28.03 14.97 -44.24
N LYS A 209 28.67 16.06 -43.75
CA LYS A 209 28.88 17.43 -44.34
C LYS A 209 27.62 18.26 -44.77
N THR A 210 27.47 19.59 -44.61
CA THR A 210 28.40 20.75 -44.52
C THR A 210 27.60 22.06 -44.25
N LYS A 211 28.24 23.05 -43.55
CA LYS A 211 28.20 24.54 -43.71
C LYS A 211 26.84 25.29 -43.52
N LYS A 212 26.71 26.51 -42.94
CA LYS A 212 27.57 27.71 -42.82
C LYS A 212 26.98 28.78 -41.86
N GLY A 213 27.83 29.44 -41.05
CA GLY A 213 27.79 30.87 -40.60
C GLY A 213 26.82 31.28 -39.48
N THR A 214 27.07 32.25 -38.58
CA THR A 214 28.17 33.21 -38.31
C THR A 214 27.88 33.95 -36.99
N GLY A 215 28.92 34.29 -36.20
CA GLY A 215 28.97 35.41 -35.21
C GLY A 215 28.79 34.99 -33.73
N SER A 216 29.83 34.77 -32.90
CA SER A 216 30.91 35.64 -32.36
C SER A 216 30.47 36.62 -31.27
N ALA A 217 30.85 36.34 -30.01
CA ALA A 217 31.34 37.30 -29.02
C ALA A 217 32.08 36.54 -27.90
N ASP A 218 33.29 37.00 -27.62
CA ASP A 218 34.39 36.38 -26.88
C ASP A 218 34.30 36.54 -25.35
N ALA A 219 34.99 35.66 -24.60
CA ALA A 219 36.01 36.01 -23.59
C ALA A 219 36.34 34.83 -22.64
N ASP A 220 37.50 34.21 -22.91
CA ASP A 220 38.59 33.83 -21.98
C ASP A 220 38.30 33.42 -20.53
N ALA A 221 38.76 32.22 -20.13
CA ALA A 221 39.75 32.05 -19.06
C ALA A 221 40.09 30.56 -18.82
N ASP A 222 41.30 30.23 -19.27
CA ASP A 222 42.33 29.36 -18.68
C ASP A 222 42.02 27.97 -18.11
N ALA A 223 42.76 27.04 -18.72
CA ALA A 223 43.10 25.72 -18.21
C ALA A 223 43.99 25.80 -16.97
N ASP A 224 43.81 24.87 -16.04
CA ASP A 224 44.95 24.24 -15.40
C ASP A 224 44.58 22.81 -14.94
N ALA A 225 45.30 21.85 -15.50
CA ALA A 225 45.56 20.53 -14.91
C ALA A 225 47.07 20.49 -14.73
N PRO A 226 47.63 19.83 -13.71
CA PRO A 226 47.89 18.39 -13.90
C PRO A 226 48.01 17.51 -12.64
N SER A 227 47.96 16.19 -12.91
CA SER A 227 48.76 15.07 -12.35
C SER A 227 48.74 14.79 -10.83
N ALA A 228 48.25 13.63 -10.38
CA ALA A 228 48.84 12.27 -10.40
C ALA A 228 49.82 12.00 -9.24
N ASP A 229 49.49 11.01 -8.39
CA ASP A 229 50.40 10.11 -7.64
C ASP A 229 49.50 9.08 -6.89
N ASP A 230 49.43 7.82 -7.30
CA ASP A 230 50.29 6.66 -6.94
C ASP A 230 50.14 6.15 -5.50
N GLY A 231 49.94 4.83 -5.37
CA GLY A 231 49.91 4.12 -4.10
C GLY A 231 49.18 2.78 -4.13
N ASP A 232 49.84 1.77 -4.70
CA ASP A 232 49.46 0.35 -4.76
C ASP A 232 49.52 -0.39 -3.40
N ASP A 233 49.07 -1.67 -3.46
CA ASP A 233 49.40 -2.83 -2.61
C ASP A 233 48.57 -3.06 -1.33
N GLU A 234 48.09 -4.27 -0.96
CA GLU A 234 48.23 -5.62 -1.51
C GLU A 234 47.17 -6.59 -0.90
N ARG A 235 46.97 -7.72 -1.60
CA ARG A 235 46.31 -9.03 -1.37
C ARG A 235 46.26 -9.59 0.09
N GLU A 236 45.43 -10.57 0.48
CA GLU A 236 45.17 -11.94 -0.02
C GLU A 236 43.78 -12.45 0.48
N ASP A 237 42.94 -13.14 -0.28
CA ASP A 237 43.00 -14.49 -0.85
C ASP A 237 42.81 -15.65 0.16
N ARG A 238 41.64 -16.31 0.13
CA ARG A 238 41.59 -17.80 0.23
C ARG A 238 40.26 -18.42 -0.19
N ALA A 239 40.40 -19.32 -1.15
CA ALA A 239 39.34 -20.11 -1.76
C ALA A 239 39.13 -21.49 -1.12
N LYS A 240 37.95 -22.06 -1.44
CA LYS A 240 37.60 -23.49 -1.67
C LYS A 240 37.51 -24.48 -0.50
N LYS A 241 36.37 -25.16 -0.44
CA LYS A 241 36.31 -26.64 -0.62
C LYS A 241 34.91 -27.16 -1.00
N ASN A 242 34.92 -28.08 -1.97
CA ASN A 242 33.79 -28.87 -2.47
C ASN A 242 33.73 -30.25 -1.78
N GLY A 243 32.58 -30.92 -1.86
CA GLY A 243 32.40 -32.39 -1.73
C GLY A 243 31.30 -32.76 -0.73
N ALA A 244 30.42 -33.73 -0.94
CA ALA A 244 30.23 -34.72 -2.01
C ALA A 244 28.81 -35.32 -1.90
N ILE A 245 28.42 -36.03 -2.96
CA ILE A 245 27.15 -36.72 -3.20
C ILE A 245 27.07 -38.01 -2.37
N GLY A 246 25.91 -38.30 -1.77
CA GLY A 246 25.60 -39.57 -1.11
C GLY A 246 24.16 -40.00 -1.39
N ALA A 247 23.98 -41.26 -1.80
CA ALA A 247 22.73 -41.84 -2.29
C ALA A 247 21.73 -42.25 -1.18
N ALA A 248 20.45 -42.31 -1.59
CA ALA A 248 19.18 -42.72 -0.95
C ALA A 248 19.22 -43.99 -0.04
N PRO A 249 18.20 -44.32 0.80
CA PRO A 249 16.77 -44.03 0.58
C PRO A 249 15.89 -43.69 1.80
N GLY A 250 14.82 -42.92 1.50
CA GLY A 250 13.55 -42.95 2.22
C GLY A 250 13.48 -42.12 3.50
N ARG A 251 12.71 -41.02 3.46
CA ARG A 251 11.43 -40.86 4.19
C ARG A 251 10.97 -39.41 4.19
N LEU A 252 9.71 -39.25 3.76
CA LEU A 252 8.78 -38.13 3.96
C LEU A 252 9.32 -36.69 3.89
N SER A 253 8.97 -36.06 2.77
CA SER A 253 8.86 -34.62 2.49
C SER A 253 8.81 -33.69 3.71
N LEU A 254 9.94 -33.03 4.00
CA LEU A 254 10.07 -31.92 4.95
C LEU A 254 9.20 -30.71 4.56
N ALA A 255 8.79 -30.62 3.29
CA ALA A 255 7.92 -29.55 2.80
C ALA A 255 6.51 -29.60 3.41
N LEU A 256 6.01 -30.77 3.82
CA LEU A 256 4.70 -30.90 4.43
C LEU A 256 4.69 -30.45 5.91
N ALA A 257 5.81 -30.66 6.62
CA ALA A 257 5.96 -30.18 8.00
C ALA A 257 6.08 -28.65 8.05
N PHE A 258 6.75 -28.05 7.07
CA PHE A 258 6.86 -26.59 6.98
C PHE A 258 5.50 -25.93 6.67
N LEU A 259 4.69 -26.55 5.80
CA LEU A 259 3.34 -26.06 5.51
C LEU A 259 2.38 -26.21 6.69
N LEU A 260 2.52 -27.26 7.51
CA LEU A 260 1.70 -27.43 8.72
C LEU A 260 2.09 -26.45 9.84
N ALA A 261 3.39 -26.15 9.97
CA ALA A 261 3.88 -25.18 10.96
C ALA A 261 3.40 -23.75 10.66
N ILE A 262 3.36 -23.36 9.38
CA ILE A 262 2.82 -22.06 8.96
C ILE A 262 1.32 -21.95 9.26
N LYS A 263 0.55 -23.03 9.11
CA LYS A 263 -0.89 -23.05 9.44
C LYS A 263 -1.19 -22.90 10.94
N ILE A 264 -0.30 -23.36 11.83
CA ILE A 264 -0.49 -23.26 13.29
C ILE A 264 -0.15 -21.87 13.80
N VAL A 265 0.87 -21.21 13.22
CA VAL A 265 1.23 -19.82 13.56
C VAL A 265 0.18 -18.81 13.08
N ALA A 266 -0.63 -19.16 12.08
CA ALA A 266 -1.76 -18.33 11.64
C ALA A 266 -3.06 -18.52 12.46
N LEU A 267 -3.07 -19.42 13.47
CA LEU A 267 -4.25 -19.75 14.30
C LEU A 267 -4.09 -19.35 15.78
N VAL A 268 -2.99 -18.69 16.15
CA VAL A 268 -2.72 -18.15 17.50
C VAL A 268 -2.58 -16.65 17.41
#